data_AF-A0A953DHV0-F1
#
_entry.id   AF-A0A953DHV0-F1
#
_cell.length_a   1.000
_cell.length_b   1.000
_cell.length_c   1.000
_cell.angle_alpha   90.00
_cell.angle_beta   90.00
_cell.angle_gamma   90.00
#
_symmetry.space_group_name_H-M   'P 1'
#
loop_
_entity.id
_entity.type
_entity.pdbx_description
1 polymer ?
#
loop_
_entity_poly.entity_id
_entity_poly.type
_entity_poly.pdbx_seq_one_letter_code
_entity_poly.pdbx_strand_id
1 'polypeptide(L)'
;MNLLDRFLDFLHGRDSVRDTSDVPLELPWTRRWHHVAKRSAGPDFRREDYRQARTNAREVARLTLGDALWEQAQRQGYLDIPSKRFPGVTYRIRIGRRVEVRCAPGVRAPWPFSYLCINPTYPIPDEEFFAHLYLYLRDREDEVIRVAAPQPWDQILGRTF
;
A
#
# COMPACT_ATOMS: atom_id res chain seq x y z
N MET A 1 24.07 -28.40 -43.06
CA MET A 1 23.75 -28.52 -41.62
C MET A 1 22.59 -29.49 -41.49
N ASN A 2 22.80 -30.61 -40.80
CA ASN A 2 21.93 -31.79 -40.88
C ASN A 2 20.86 -31.76 -39.77
N LEU A 3 19.73 -32.46 -39.97
CA LEU A 3 18.60 -32.49 -39.03
C LEU A 3 18.98 -33.01 -37.63
N LEU A 4 20.05 -33.81 -37.54
CA LEU A 4 20.61 -34.33 -36.30
C LEU A 4 21.21 -33.24 -35.39
N ASP A 5 21.76 -32.15 -35.95
CA ASP A 5 22.36 -31.08 -35.16
C ASP A 5 21.30 -30.26 -34.40
N ARG A 6 20.14 -30.01 -35.04
CA ARG A 6 19.01 -29.30 -34.42
C ARG A 6 18.30 -30.10 -33.32
N PHE A 7 18.32 -31.43 -33.41
CA PHE A 7 17.70 -32.29 -32.41
C PHE A 7 18.54 -32.37 -31.13
N LEU A 8 19.87 -32.27 -31.26
CA LEU A 8 20.80 -32.23 -30.13
C LEU A 8 20.78 -30.86 -29.41
N ASP A 9 20.60 -29.76 -30.14
CA ASP A 9 20.43 -28.42 -29.55
C ASP A 9 19.12 -28.29 -28.74
N PHE A 10 18.04 -28.96 -29.15
CA PHE A 10 16.77 -28.99 -28.42
C PHE A 10 16.86 -29.79 -27.10
N LEU A 11 17.63 -30.88 -27.09
CA LEU A 11 17.80 -31.75 -25.90
C LEU A 11 18.79 -31.21 -24.87
N HIS A 12 19.70 -30.30 -25.24
CA HIS A 12 20.71 -29.74 -24.34
C HIS A 12 20.27 -28.50 -23.56
N GLY A 13 18.97 -28.20 -23.54
CA GLY A 13 18.39 -27.34 -22.50
C GLY A 13 19.14 -26.02 -22.27
N ARG A 14 19.54 -25.34 -23.35
CA ARG A 14 19.80 -23.90 -23.25
C ARG A 14 18.46 -23.20 -23.38
N ASP A 15 17.69 -23.23 -22.31
CA ASP A 15 16.85 -22.10 -22.00
C ASP A 15 17.78 -20.88 -21.99
N SER A 16 17.76 -20.11 -23.09
CA SER A 16 18.28 -18.75 -23.06
C SER A 16 17.33 -17.97 -22.15
N VAL A 17 17.53 -18.13 -20.84
CA VAL A 17 17.09 -17.17 -19.84
C VAL A 17 17.63 -15.85 -20.38
N ARG A 18 16.74 -15.00 -20.89
CA ARG A 18 17.11 -13.62 -21.19
C ARG A 18 17.69 -13.08 -19.91
N ASP A 19 18.98 -12.82 -19.95
CA ASP A 19 19.69 -12.19 -18.86
C ASP A 19 19.00 -10.85 -18.58
N THR A 20 18.24 -10.79 -17.49
CA THR A 20 17.55 -9.57 -17.04
C THR A 20 18.52 -8.57 -16.40
N SER A 21 19.83 -8.88 -16.40
CA SER A 21 20.88 -8.06 -15.78
C SER A 21 21.05 -6.68 -16.41
N ASP A 22 20.48 -6.44 -17.60
CA ASP A 22 20.60 -5.18 -18.35
C ASP A 22 19.30 -4.37 -18.42
N VAL A 23 18.28 -4.72 -17.63
CA VAL A 23 17.17 -3.79 -17.39
C VAL A 23 17.67 -2.79 -16.34
N PRO A 24 17.82 -1.49 -16.68
CA PRO A 24 18.22 -0.50 -15.69
C PRO A 24 17.27 -0.60 -14.51
N LEU A 25 17.81 -0.76 -13.30
CA LEU A 25 16.99 -0.78 -12.09
C LEU A 25 16.15 0.49 -12.11
N GLU A 26 14.84 0.35 -12.21
CA GLU A 26 13.96 1.52 -12.12
C GLU A 26 14.10 2.06 -10.70
N LEU A 27 14.63 3.27 -10.58
CA LEU A 27 14.79 4.00 -9.32
C LEU A 27 13.72 5.11 -9.22
N PRO A 28 12.41 4.81 -9.20
CA PRO A 28 11.37 5.84 -9.23
C PRO A 28 11.44 6.84 -8.05
N TRP A 29 12.12 6.49 -6.95
CA TRP A 29 12.37 7.37 -5.80
C TRP A 29 13.42 8.46 -6.04
N THR A 30 14.24 8.37 -7.09
CA THR A 30 15.18 9.45 -7.48
C THR A 30 14.51 10.48 -8.37
N ARG A 31 13.35 10.17 -8.94
CA ARG A 31 12.59 11.11 -9.77
C ARG A 31 11.96 12.16 -8.87
N ARG A 32 12.21 13.43 -9.19
CA ARG A 32 11.60 14.57 -8.51
C ARG A 32 10.21 14.82 -9.11
N TRP A 33 9.18 14.34 -8.41
CA TRP A 33 7.77 14.42 -8.80
C TRP A 33 7.25 15.86 -8.64
N HIS A 34 7.71 16.77 -9.48
CA HIS A 34 7.59 18.21 -9.24
C HIS A 34 6.16 18.76 -9.28
N HIS A 35 5.23 18.08 -9.94
CA HIS A 35 3.84 18.50 -9.95
C HIS A 35 2.94 17.36 -10.45
N VAL A 36 2.72 16.35 -9.59
CA VAL A 36 1.69 15.36 -9.87
C VAL A 36 0.40 15.80 -9.19
N ALA A 37 -0.70 15.84 -9.95
CA ALA A 37 -2.02 16.09 -9.38
C ALA A 37 -2.24 15.11 -8.22
N LYS A 38 -2.88 15.55 -7.13
CA LYS A 38 -2.87 14.80 -5.85
C LYS A 38 -3.20 13.30 -6.01
N ARG A 39 -4.05 12.93 -6.98
CA ARG A 39 -4.48 11.54 -7.27
C ARG A 39 -3.98 10.94 -8.57
N SER A 40 -3.23 11.70 -9.38
CA SER A 40 -2.65 11.15 -10.60
C SER A 40 -1.29 10.54 -10.28
N ALA A 41 -0.78 9.57 -11.03
CA ALA A 41 0.63 9.17 -10.98
C ALA A 41 1.50 9.91 -12.02
N GLY A 42 0.92 10.82 -12.81
CA GLY A 42 1.60 11.63 -13.81
C GLY A 42 0.73 11.89 -15.04
N PRO A 43 1.11 12.84 -15.91
CA PRO A 43 0.36 13.14 -17.13
C PRO A 43 0.31 11.95 -18.11
N ASP A 44 1.32 11.09 -18.11
CA ASP A 44 1.43 9.95 -19.02
C ASP A 44 0.70 8.69 -18.52
N PHE A 45 0.17 8.72 -17.29
CA PHE A 45 -0.48 7.56 -16.66
C PHE A 45 -1.91 7.39 -17.19
N ARG A 46 -2.13 6.30 -17.94
CA ARG A 46 -3.40 6.01 -18.60
C ARG A 46 -4.32 5.18 -17.71
N ARG A 47 -5.58 5.04 -18.13
CA ARG A 47 -6.58 4.24 -17.41
C ARG A 47 -6.13 2.79 -17.24
N GLU A 48 -5.48 2.24 -18.26
CA GLU A 48 -4.89 0.91 -18.27
C GLU A 48 -3.84 0.76 -17.16
N ASP A 49 -2.95 1.75 -17.03
CA ASP A 49 -1.90 1.76 -16.01
C ASP A 49 -2.49 1.82 -14.60
N TYR A 50 -3.54 2.62 -14.39
CA TYR A 50 -4.27 2.62 -13.12
C TYR A 50 -4.92 1.27 -12.80
N ARG A 51 -5.51 0.58 -13.80
CA ARG A 51 -6.09 -0.75 -13.59
C ARG A 51 -5.01 -1.77 -13.22
N GLN A 52 -3.88 -1.75 -13.91
CA GLN A 52 -2.76 -2.63 -13.62
C GLN A 52 -2.18 -2.33 -12.24
N ALA A 53 -1.96 -1.06 -11.90
CA ALA A 53 -1.47 -0.64 -10.60
C ALA A 53 -2.38 -1.10 -9.45
N ARG A 54 -3.71 -0.96 -9.61
CA ARG A 54 -4.67 -1.47 -8.61
C ARG A 54 -4.64 -3.00 -8.49
N THR A 55 -4.49 -3.71 -9.60
CA THR A 55 -4.37 -5.18 -9.59
C THR A 55 -3.10 -5.62 -8.85
N ASN A 56 -1.98 -4.95 -9.11
CA ASN A 56 -0.72 -5.21 -8.42
C ASN A 56 -0.83 -4.85 -6.93
N ALA A 57 -1.44 -3.71 -6.61
CA ALA A 57 -1.64 -3.26 -5.24
C ALA A 57 -2.49 -4.22 -4.41
N ARG A 58 -3.51 -4.83 -5.01
CA ARG A 58 -4.28 -5.89 -4.36
C ARG A 58 -3.39 -7.04 -3.91
N GLU A 59 -2.50 -7.48 -4.81
CA GLU A 59 -1.60 -8.58 -4.52
C GLU A 59 -0.55 -8.19 -3.48
N VAL A 60 0.02 -6.98 -3.58
CA VAL A 60 0.92 -6.44 -2.55
C VAL A 60 0.22 -6.39 -1.19
N ALA A 61 -1.02 -5.90 -1.14
CA ALA A 61 -1.79 -5.81 0.09
C ALA A 61 -2.07 -7.20 0.70
N ARG A 62 -2.50 -8.17 -0.13
CA ARG A 62 -2.74 -9.56 0.29
C ARG A 62 -1.47 -10.20 0.84
N LEU A 63 -0.34 -10.09 0.13
CA LEU A 63 0.93 -10.65 0.56
C LEU A 63 1.46 -9.98 1.84
N THR A 64 1.26 -8.67 1.97
CA THR A 64 1.71 -7.89 3.13
C THR A 64 0.92 -8.22 4.40
N LEU A 65 -0.39 -8.36 4.28
CA LEU A 65 -1.29 -8.65 5.41
C LEU A 65 -1.34 -10.15 5.73
N GLY A 66 -1.12 -11.00 4.74
CA GLY A 66 -1.46 -12.41 4.78
C GLY A 66 -2.95 -12.66 4.54
N ASP A 67 -3.27 -13.88 4.08
CA ASP A 67 -4.61 -14.21 3.59
C ASP A 67 -5.70 -14.02 4.64
N ALA A 68 -5.47 -14.41 5.90
CA ALA A 68 -6.47 -14.30 6.96
C ALA A 68 -6.90 -12.85 7.24
N LEU A 69 -5.94 -11.93 7.35
CA LEU A 69 -6.23 -10.51 7.59
C LEU A 69 -6.80 -9.85 6.33
N TRP A 70 -6.33 -10.24 5.15
CA TRP A 70 -6.87 -9.75 3.89
C TRP A 70 -8.34 -10.15 3.72
N GLU A 71 -8.68 -11.42 3.93
CA GLU A 71 -10.06 -11.91 3.89
C GLU A 71 -10.93 -11.22 4.95
N GLN A 72 -10.41 -11.02 6.15
CA GLN A 72 -11.12 -10.26 7.19
C GLN A 72 -11.42 -8.84 6.72
N ALA A 73 -10.43 -8.13 6.19
CA ALA A 73 -10.58 -6.79 5.66
C ALA A 73 -11.62 -6.73 4.53
N GLN A 74 -11.59 -7.69 3.60
CA GLN A 74 -12.57 -7.80 2.52
C GLN A 74 -13.98 -8.04 3.03
N ARG A 75 -14.14 -8.88 4.07
CA ARG A 75 -15.44 -9.25 4.62
C ARG A 75 -16.11 -8.11 5.39
N GLN A 76 -15.37 -7.42 6.24
CA GLN A 76 -15.94 -6.40 7.14
C GLN A 76 -15.68 -4.96 6.67
N GLY A 77 -14.80 -4.76 5.69
CA GLY A 77 -14.44 -3.46 5.12
C GLY A 77 -13.41 -2.66 5.93
N TYR A 78 -12.86 -3.21 7.01
CA TYR A 78 -11.89 -2.54 7.87
C TYR A 78 -10.97 -3.52 8.60
N LEU A 79 -9.91 -3.00 9.22
CA LEU A 79 -9.13 -3.70 10.25
C LEU A 79 -9.03 -2.80 11.49
N ASP A 80 -9.15 -3.41 12.66
CA ASP A 80 -8.98 -2.75 13.95
C ASP A 80 -7.61 -3.14 14.53
N ILE A 81 -6.79 -2.16 14.87
CA ILE A 81 -5.44 -2.32 15.43
C ILE A 81 -5.42 -1.68 16.82
N PRO A 82 -5.21 -2.44 17.90
CA PRO A 82 -5.10 -1.86 19.23
C PRO A 82 -3.83 -1.02 19.34
N SER A 83 -3.95 0.15 19.97
CA SER A 83 -2.81 1.01 20.29
C SER A 83 -1.93 0.34 21.35
N LYS A 84 -0.61 0.36 21.12
CA LYS A 84 0.39 -0.06 22.12
C LYS A 84 0.74 1.12 23.03
N ARG A 85 0.66 2.35 22.53
CA ARG A 85 1.00 3.59 23.25
C ARG A 85 -0.10 4.07 24.20
N PHE A 86 -1.36 3.93 23.81
CA PHE A 86 -2.53 4.46 24.53
C PHE A 86 -3.49 3.31 24.88
N PRO A 87 -3.44 2.79 26.13
CA PRO A 87 -4.31 1.71 26.55
C PRO A 87 -5.80 2.03 26.32
N GLY A 88 -6.52 1.08 25.72
CA GLY A 88 -7.95 1.22 25.41
C GLY A 88 -8.28 2.08 24.18
N VAL A 89 -7.26 2.49 23.40
CA VAL A 89 -7.44 3.09 22.08
C VAL A 89 -7.27 2.02 21.00
N THR A 90 -8.11 2.08 19.96
CA THR A 90 -8.05 1.23 18.77
C THR A 90 -8.09 2.08 17.52
N TYR A 91 -7.18 1.82 16.59
CA TYR A 91 -7.17 2.42 15.26
C TYR A 91 -7.97 1.54 14.31
N ARG A 92 -9.03 2.10 13.73
CA ARG A 92 -9.77 1.47 12.64
C ARG A 92 -9.28 2.02 11.31
N ILE A 93 -8.76 1.15 10.46
CA ILE A 93 -8.35 1.49 9.11
C ILE A 93 -9.33 0.93 8.10
N ARG A 94 -9.56 1.71 7.03
CA ARG A 94 -10.40 1.35 5.88
C ARG A 94 -9.64 1.74 4.61
N ILE A 95 -9.81 0.96 3.55
CA ILE A 95 -9.14 1.21 2.26
C ILE A 95 -9.52 2.61 1.75
N GLY A 96 -8.51 3.44 1.45
CA GLY A 96 -8.69 4.79 0.92
C GLY A 96 -9.30 5.82 1.87
N ARG A 97 -9.36 5.56 3.19
CA ARG A 97 -9.98 6.45 4.20
C ARG A 97 -9.01 6.86 5.30
N ARG A 98 -9.40 7.89 6.05
CA ARG A 98 -8.68 8.30 7.27
C ARG A 98 -8.74 7.19 8.32
N VAL A 99 -7.71 7.15 9.17
CA VAL A 99 -7.71 6.29 10.36
C VAL A 99 -8.75 6.83 11.32
N GLU A 100 -9.66 5.99 11.77
CA GLU A 100 -10.61 6.32 12.83
C GLU A 100 -10.02 5.87 14.17
N VAL A 101 -10.05 6.76 15.16
CA VAL A 101 -9.61 6.49 16.53
C VAL A 101 -10.83 6.17 17.37
N ARG A 102 -10.88 4.95 17.89
CA ARG A 102 -11.96 4.47 18.76
C ARG A 102 -11.40 4.32 20.18
N CYS A 103 -12.10 4.88 21.16
CA CYS A 103 -11.74 4.76 22.57
C CYS A 103 -12.73 3.83 23.27
N ALA A 104 -12.23 2.94 24.13
CA ALA A 104 -13.08 2.16 25.02
C ALA A 104 -13.84 3.08 26.00
N PRO A 105 -14.97 2.63 26.58
CA PRO A 105 -15.72 3.40 27.56
C PRO A 105 -14.82 3.88 28.71
N GLY A 106 -14.89 5.18 29.03
CA GLY A 106 -14.09 5.80 30.10
C GLY A 106 -12.64 6.16 29.73
N VAL A 107 -12.16 5.80 28.53
CA VAL A 107 -10.82 6.17 28.06
C VAL A 107 -10.85 7.57 27.44
N ARG A 108 -9.92 8.43 27.86
CA ARG A 108 -9.74 9.76 27.29
C ARG A 108 -9.03 9.68 25.94
N ALA A 109 -9.61 10.29 24.91
CA ALA A 109 -8.99 10.37 23.59
C ALA A 109 -7.65 11.13 23.64
N PRO A 110 -6.57 10.61 23.02
CA PRO A 110 -5.29 11.31 22.94
C PRO A 110 -5.33 12.55 22.04
N TRP A 111 -6.30 12.62 21.13
CA TRP A 111 -6.49 13.70 20.17
C TRP A 111 -7.83 14.41 20.36
N PRO A 112 -7.96 15.68 19.92
CA PRO A 112 -9.21 16.41 19.99
C PRO A 112 -10.29 15.87 19.03
N PHE A 113 -9.93 15.06 18.04
CA PHE A 113 -10.84 14.50 17.06
C PHE A 113 -10.62 13.00 16.85
N SER A 114 -11.66 12.31 16.38
CA SER A 114 -11.66 10.86 16.19
C SER A 114 -11.07 10.38 14.86
N TYR A 115 -10.47 11.26 14.05
CA TYR A 115 -9.84 10.86 12.79
C TYR A 115 -8.42 11.37 12.67
N LEU A 116 -7.53 10.53 12.15
CA LEU A 116 -6.16 10.88 11.82
C LEU A 116 -5.96 10.82 10.31
N CYS A 117 -5.42 11.90 9.76
CA CYS A 117 -5.05 12.00 8.35
C CYS A 117 -3.56 11.72 8.20
N ILE A 118 -3.25 10.66 7.45
CA ILE A 118 -1.91 10.29 7.03
C ILE A 118 -1.99 10.13 5.52
N ASN A 119 -1.15 10.84 4.80
CA ASN A 119 -1.08 10.73 3.35
C ASN A 119 0.31 10.27 2.93
N PRO A 120 0.40 9.44 1.89
CA PRO A 120 1.67 9.09 1.29
C PRO A 120 2.31 10.33 0.64
N THR A 121 3.65 10.33 0.54
CA THR A 121 4.39 11.44 -0.09
C THR A 121 4.12 11.52 -1.59
N TYR A 122 3.94 10.38 -2.24
CA TYR A 122 3.60 10.24 -3.65
C TYR A 122 2.28 9.48 -3.83
N PRO A 123 1.61 9.64 -5.00
CA PRO A 123 0.40 8.90 -5.36
C PRO A 123 0.64 7.39 -5.37
N ILE A 124 -0.20 6.64 -4.65
CA ILE A 124 -0.09 5.18 -4.49
C ILE A 124 -1.50 4.56 -4.45
N PRO A 125 -1.71 3.33 -4.93
CA PRO A 125 -3.03 2.70 -4.88
C PRO A 125 -3.58 2.56 -3.46
N ASP A 126 -4.91 2.70 -3.31
CA ASP A 126 -5.60 2.65 -2.01
C ASP A 126 -5.31 1.37 -1.20
N GLU A 127 -5.34 0.20 -1.85
CA GLU A 127 -5.17 -1.12 -1.19
C GLU A 127 -3.72 -1.32 -0.70
N GLU A 128 -2.73 -0.88 -1.47
CA GLU A 128 -1.32 -0.94 -1.09
C GLU A 128 -1.04 0.00 0.09
N PHE A 129 -1.55 1.24 0.02
CA PHE A 129 -1.39 2.19 1.13
C PHE A 129 -2.08 1.69 2.41
N PHE A 130 -3.24 1.05 2.30
CA PHE A 130 -3.92 0.42 3.42
C PHE A 130 -3.05 -0.64 4.13
N ALA A 131 -2.38 -1.50 3.36
CA ALA A 131 -1.50 -2.53 3.91
C ALA A 131 -0.24 -1.92 4.56
N HIS A 132 0.36 -0.89 3.94
CA HIS A 132 1.45 -0.14 4.57
C HIS A 132 1.00 0.49 5.89
N LEU A 133 -0.17 1.13 5.90
CA LEU A 133 -0.71 1.78 7.09
C LEU A 133 -0.96 0.78 8.24
N TYR A 134 -1.41 -0.43 7.92
CA TYR A 134 -1.50 -1.52 8.90
C TYR A 134 -0.14 -1.83 9.54
N LEU A 135 0.92 -2.04 8.74
CA LEU A 135 2.26 -2.32 9.26
C LEU A 135 2.78 -1.18 10.14
N TYR A 136 2.58 0.08 9.72
CA TYR A 136 3.00 1.23 10.48
C TYR A 136 2.26 1.36 11.80
N LEU A 137 0.93 1.18 11.83
CA LEU A 137 0.17 1.19 13.08
C LEU A 137 0.54 0.03 14.00
N ARG A 138 0.81 -1.15 13.45
CA ARG A 138 1.20 -2.35 14.22
C ARG A 138 2.59 -2.20 14.82
N ASP A 139 3.57 -1.73 14.04
CA ASP A 139 4.99 -1.87 14.38
C ASP A 139 5.72 -0.55 14.60
N ARG A 140 5.19 0.56 14.09
CA ARG A 140 5.81 1.90 14.09
C ARG A 140 4.83 2.96 14.56
N GLU A 141 4.02 2.65 15.58
CA GLU A 141 2.94 3.51 16.05
C GLU A 141 3.40 4.94 16.38
N ASP A 142 4.55 5.10 17.02
CA ASP A 142 5.08 6.43 17.37
C ASP A 142 5.33 7.32 16.15
N GLU A 143 5.73 6.71 15.02
CA GLU A 143 5.93 7.43 13.76
C GLU A 143 4.60 7.91 13.19
N VAL A 144 3.57 7.07 13.27
CA VAL A 144 2.20 7.46 12.89
C VAL A 144 1.73 8.63 13.76
N ILE A 145 1.88 8.54 15.08
CA ILE A 145 1.50 9.60 16.01
C ILE A 145 2.22 10.91 15.67
N ARG A 146 3.50 10.84 15.32
CA ARG A 146 4.34 12.01 14.99
C ARG A 146 3.88 12.74 13.73
N VAL A 147 3.44 12.02 12.70
CA VAL A 147 3.12 12.61 11.38
C VAL A 147 1.62 12.79 11.12
N ALA A 148 0.77 12.13 11.91
CA ALA A 148 -0.68 12.20 11.75
C ALA A 148 -1.20 13.61 12.05
N ALA A 149 -2.08 14.10 11.18
CA ALA A 149 -2.86 15.31 11.43
C ALA A 149 -4.25 14.93 11.97
N PRO A 150 -4.65 15.33 13.19
CA PRO A 150 -6.01 15.12 13.69
C PRO A 150 -7.04 15.86 12.83
N GLN A 151 -8.20 15.25 12.61
CA GLN A 151 -9.24 15.77 11.74
C GLN A 151 -10.65 15.55 12.31
N PRO A 152 -11.56 16.54 12.17
CA PRO A 152 -12.92 16.48 12.70
C PRO A 152 -13.87 15.47 12.02
N TRP A 153 -13.58 15.03 10.80
CA TRP A 153 -14.44 14.10 10.05
C TRP A 153 -13.65 13.10 9.21
N ASP A 154 -14.30 12.02 8.79
CA ASP A 154 -13.75 11.06 7.85
C ASP A 154 -13.73 11.60 6.41
N GLN A 155 -12.73 11.21 5.63
CA GLN A 155 -12.59 11.64 4.23
C GLN A 155 -11.84 10.59 3.41
N ILE A 156 -12.10 10.54 2.10
CA ILE A 156 -11.23 9.84 1.14
C ILE A 156 -9.85 10.49 1.17
N LEU A 157 -8.80 9.68 1.17
CA LEU A 157 -7.44 10.15 1.14
C LEU A 157 -7.13 10.94 -0.14
N GLY A 158 -6.24 11.91 0.00
CA GLY A 158 -5.96 12.88 -1.05
C GLY A 158 -4.95 12.38 -2.07
N ARG A 159 -4.04 11.51 -1.63
CA ARG A 159 -2.88 11.02 -2.40
C ARG A 159 -2.91 9.52 -2.69
N THR A 160 -4.11 8.98 -2.75
CA THR A 160 -4.34 7.60 -3.13
C THR A 160 -5.33 7.53 -4.29
N PHE A 161 -5.33 6.43 -5.02
CA PHE A 161 -6.16 6.22 -6.22
C PHE A 161 -6.61 4.77 -6.41
#